data_AF-A0A9P1F4Z8-F1
#
_entry.id   AF-A0A9P1F4Z8-F1
#
_cell.length_a   1.000
_cell.length_b   1.000
_cell.length_c   1.000
_cell.angle_alpha   90.00
_cell.angle_beta   90.00
_cell.angle_gamma   90.00
#
_symmetry.space_group_name_H-M   'P 1'
#
loop_
_entity.id
_entity.type
_entity.pdbx_description
1 polymer ?
#
loop_
_entity_poly.entity_id
_entity_poly.type
_entity_poly.pdbx_seq_one_letter_code
_entity_poly.pdbx_strand_id
1 'polypeptide(L)'
;MTKKSEEDMLLYRPPLSETSQARIFTLIEKCINTQRRLESAMQNLSDESLREATIMMGDTRSYRRILVEDLVKTYESAAVLENIRIIEKAMTLMAPRLENICRIAGNTDE
;
A
#
# COMPACT_ATOMS: atom_id res chain seq x y z
N MET A 1 40.17 10.15 -16.13
CA MET A 1 38.91 10.87 -15.83
C MET A 1 38.08 10.92 -17.10
N THR A 2 37.21 9.94 -17.31
CA THR A 2 36.23 9.97 -18.40
C THR A 2 35.10 10.91 -17.99
N LYS A 3 35.04 12.09 -18.61
CA LYS A 3 33.86 12.96 -18.53
C LYS A 3 32.70 12.19 -19.16
N LYS A 4 31.77 11.69 -18.35
CA LYS A 4 30.46 11.25 -18.86
C LYS A 4 29.83 12.44 -19.57
N SER A 5 29.34 12.23 -20.79
CA SER A 5 28.67 13.28 -21.55
C SER A 5 27.38 13.71 -20.82
N GLU A 6 26.94 14.95 -21.00
CA GLU A 6 25.67 15.44 -20.42
C GLU A 6 24.46 14.58 -20.88
N GLU A 7 24.58 13.89 -22.02
CA GLU A 7 23.60 12.93 -22.52
C GLU A 7 23.50 11.66 -21.67
N ASP A 8 24.61 11.18 -21.08
CA ASP A 8 24.61 10.05 -20.13
C ASP A 8 23.93 10.42 -18.80
N MET A 9 23.94 11.70 -18.42
CA MET A 9 23.25 12.19 -17.21
C MET A 9 21.73 12.34 -17.44
N LEU A 10 21.29 12.61 -18.67
CA LEU A 10 19.87 12.74 -19.02
C LEU A 10 19.13 11.38 -19.15
N LEU A 11 19.88 10.28 -19.26
CA LEU A 11 19.34 8.92 -19.37
C LEU A 11 19.50 8.07 -18.11
N TYR A 12 20.18 8.57 -17.07
CA TYR A 12 20.34 7.84 -15.83
C TYR A 12 19.01 7.77 -15.08
N ARG A 13 18.34 6.63 -15.22
CA ARG A 13 17.17 6.30 -14.40
C ARG A 13 17.65 5.43 -13.24
N PRO A 14 17.69 5.97 -12.01
CA PRO A 14 18.16 5.17 -10.88
C PRO A 14 17.24 3.96 -10.72
N PRO A 15 17.80 2.79 -10.37
CA PRO A 15 16.99 1.64 -9.97
C PRO A 15 16.13 2.03 -8.76
N LEU A 16 15.08 1.25 -8.51
CA LEU A 16 14.26 1.42 -7.30
C LEU A 16 15.17 1.38 -6.07
N SER A 17 15.22 2.45 -5.29
CA SER A 17 16.14 2.54 -4.15
C SER A 17 15.79 1.50 -3.09
N GLU A 18 16.77 1.01 -2.34
CA GLU A 18 16.54 0.07 -1.23
C GLU A 18 15.53 0.63 -0.22
N THR A 19 15.57 1.94 0.03
CA THR A 19 14.59 2.64 0.87
C THR A 19 13.17 2.55 0.30
N SER A 20 12.99 2.81 -0.99
CA SER A 20 11.66 2.67 -1.62
C SER A 20 11.19 1.23 -1.66
N GLN A 21 12.09 0.27 -1.92
CA GLN A 21 11.77 -1.17 -1.85
C GLN A 21 11.26 -1.55 -0.46
N ALA A 22 12.00 -1.19 0.59
CA ALA A 22 11.62 -1.47 1.98
C ALA A 22 10.26 -0.85 2.34
N ARG A 23 10.00 0.40 1.91
CA ARG A 23 8.70 1.05 2.09
C ARG A 23 7.58 0.33 1.37
N ILE A 24 7.80 -0.06 0.11
CA ILE A 24 6.81 -0.82 -0.67
C ILE A 24 6.51 -2.17 -0.01
N PHE A 25 7.52 -2.93 0.41
CA PHE A 25 7.31 -4.20 1.12
C PHE A 25 6.49 -4.01 2.40
N THR A 26 6.85 -3.02 3.21
CA THR A 26 6.11 -2.68 4.44
C THR A 26 4.64 -2.36 4.13
N LEU A 27 4.37 -1.59 3.07
CA LEU A 27 3.00 -1.25 2.67
C LEU A 27 2.22 -2.47 2.14
N ILE A 28 2.87 -3.39 1.42
CA ILE A 28 2.27 -4.65 0.97
C ILE A 28 1.87 -5.51 2.17
N GLU A 29 2.75 -5.66 3.17
CA GLU A 29 2.44 -6.40 4.39
C GLU A 29 1.27 -5.77 5.14
N LYS A 30 1.25 -4.45 5.28
CA LYS A 30 0.12 -3.72 5.87
C LYS A 30 -1.18 -3.98 5.09
N CYS A 31 -1.16 -3.97 3.76
CA CYS A 31 -2.35 -4.28 2.95
C CYS A 31 -2.84 -5.71 3.21
N ILE A 32 -1.93 -6.69 3.26
CA ILE A 32 -2.27 -8.10 3.53
C ILE A 32 -2.88 -8.26 4.92
N ASN A 33 -2.27 -7.64 5.94
CA ASN A 33 -2.78 -7.71 7.31
C ASN A 33 -4.16 -7.04 7.44
N THR A 34 -4.36 -5.88 6.82
CA THR A 34 -5.67 -5.22 6.77
C THR A 34 -6.70 -6.10 6.06
N GLN A 35 -6.36 -6.72 4.92
CA GLN A 35 -7.26 -7.63 4.21
C GLN A 35 -7.68 -8.81 5.08
N ARG A 36 -6.74 -9.47 5.76
CA ARG A 36 -7.04 -10.60 6.65
C ARG A 36 -7.97 -10.19 7.80
N ARG A 37 -7.71 -9.04 8.43
CA ARG A 37 -8.55 -8.50 9.52
C ARG A 37 -9.96 -8.18 9.03
N LEU A 38 -10.09 -7.57 7.85
CA LEU A 38 -11.38 -7.30 7.22
C LEU A 38 -12.11 -8.59 6.84
N GLU A 39 -11.43 -9.58 6.24
CA GLU A 39 -12.03 -10.88 5.87
C GLU A 39 -12.61 -11.59 7.10
N SER A 40 -11.88 -11.55 8.23
CA SER A 40 -12.37 -12.06 9.51
C SER A 40 -13.56 -11.26 10.03
N ALA A 41 -13.47 -9.92 10.03
CA ALA A 41 -14.51 -9.04 10.58
C ALA A 41 -15.83 -9.17 9.82
N MET A 42 -15.77 -9.25 8.48
CA MET A 42 -16.95 -9.28 7.60
C MET A 42 -17.92 -10.43 7.90
N GLN A 43 -17.48 -11.50 8.56
CA GLN A 43 -18.36 -12.61 8.97
C GLN A 43 -19.37 -12.20 10.05
N ASN A 44 -19.06 -11.16 10.82
CA ASN A 44 -19.84 -10.72 11.99
C ASN A 44 -20.42 -9.31 11.82
N LEU A 45 -20.36 -8.72 10.62
CA LEU A 45 -20.88 -7.38 10.35
C LEU A 45 -22.26 -7.43 9.69
N SER A 46 -23.08 -6.41 9.95
CA SER A 46 -24.30 -6.12 9.20
C SER A 46 -24.26 -4.71 8.60
N ASP A 47 -25.10 -4.49 7.58
CA ASP A 47 -25.45 -3.18 7.04
C ASP A 47 -24.26 -2.29 6.63
N GLU A 48 -24.17 -1.08 7.20
CA GLU A 48 -23.21 -0.05 6.80
C GLU A 48 -21.76 -0.43 7.10
N SER A 49 -21.50 -1.15 8.20
CA SER A 49 -20.15 -1.61 8.53
C SER A 49 -19.66 -2.68 7.57
N LEU A 50 -20.53 -3.55 7.09
CA LEU A 50 -20.19 -4.54 6.06
C LEU A 50 -19.88 -3.86 4.72
N ARG A 51 -20.66 -2.84 4.35
CA ARG A 51 -20.40 -2.02 3.15
C ARG A 51 -19.06 -1.29 3.26
N GLU A 52 -18.78 -0.67 4.40
CA GLU A 52 -17.51 0.01 4.66
C GLU A 52 -16.33 -0.96 4.56
N ALA A 53 -16.42 -2.12 5.21
CA ALA A 53 -15.40 -3.16 5.15
C ALA A 53 -15.15 -3.66 3.72
N THR A 54 -16.21 -3.79 2.91
CA THR A 54 -16.11 -4.20 1.50
C THR A 54 -15.38 -3.15 0.65
N ILE A 55 -15.64 -1.86 0.87
CA ILE A 55 -14.93 -0.78 0.18
C ILE A 55 -13.45 -0.80 0.57
N MET A 56 -13.14 -0.87 1.87
CA MET A 56 -11.76 -0.94 2.36
C MET A 56 -11.02 -2.17 1.84
N MET A 57 -11.70 -3.31 1.67
CA MET A 57 -11.16 -4.50 1.03
C MET A 57 -10.77 -4.23 -0.43
N GLY A 58 -11.63 -3.56 -1.19
CA GLY A 58 -11.36 -3.16 -2.57
C GLY A 58 -10.17 -2.21 -2.70
N ASP A 59 -10.12 -1.21 -1.82
CA ASP A 59 -9.04 -0.22 -1.80
C ASP A 59 -7.68 -0.87 -1.48
N THR A 60 -7.60 -1.67 -0.41
CA THR A 60 -6.36 -2.36 -0.04
C THR A 60 -5.89 -3.36 -1.10
N ARG A 61 -6.81 -4.03 -1.81
CA ARG A 61 -6.46 -4.91 -2.95
C ARG A 61 -5.85 -4.11 -4.09
N SER A 62 -6.43 -2.95 -4.40
CA SER A 62 -5.95 -2.04 -5.44
C SER A 62 -4.58 -1.47 -5.08
N TYR A 63 -4.37 -1.03 -3.83
CA TYR A 63 -3.08 -0.53 -3.35
C TYR A 63 -2.00 -1.58 -3.43
N ARG A 64 -2.26 -2.80 -2.94
CA ARG A 64 -1.31 -3.91 -3.04
C ARG A 64 -0.91 -4.20 -4.48
N ARG A 65 -1.85 -4.18 -5.41
CA ARG A 65 -1.56 -4.38 -6.83
C ARG A 65 -0.61 -3.32 -7.37
N ILE A 66 -0.90 -2.03 -7.11
CA ILE A 66 -0.04 -0.91 -7.54
C ILE A 66 1.37 -1.07 -6.97
N LEU A 67 1.49 -1.42 -5.68
CA LEU A 67 2.77 -1.62 -5.01
C LEU A 67 3.59 -2.79 -5.61
N VAL A 68 2.93 -3.89 -5.95
CA VAL A 68 3.59 -5.03 -6.63
C VAL A 68 4.03 -4.64 -8.04
N GLU A 69 3.19 -3.89 -8.77
CA GLU A 69 3.56 -3.33 -10.08
C GLU A 69 4.74 -2.35 -9.97
N ASP A 70 4.84 -1.58 -8.88
CA ASP A 70 5.96 -0.68 -8.63
C ASP A 70 7.27 -1.43 -8.28
N LEU A 71 7.21 -2.58 -7.62
CA LEU A 71 8.41 -3.41 -7.33
C LEU A 71 9.07 -3.98 -8.58
N VAL A 72 8.29 -4.29 -9.62
CA VAL A 72 8.82 -4.85 -10.87
C VAL A 72 9.29 -3.78 -11.85
N LYS A 73 9.18 -2.50 -11.50
CA LYS A 73 9.67 -1.41 -12.35
C LYS A 73 11.20 -1.36 -12.35
N THR A 74 11.73 -1.15 -13.55
CA THR A 74 13.17 -1.05 -13.80
C THR A 74 13.82 0.21 -13.20
N TYR A 75 13.05 1.23 -12.85
CA TYR A 75 13.57 2.48 -12.30
C TYR A 75 12.60 3.18 -11.35
N GLU A 76 13.17 3.98 -10.43
CA GLU A 76 12.43 4.84 -9.51
C GLU A 76 11.93 6.08 -10.24
N SER A 77 10.64 6.09 -10.58
CA SER A 77 10.01 7.26 -11.21
C SER A 77 9.30 8.13 -10.18
N ALA A 78 9.05 9.39 -10.53
CA ALA A 78 8.20 10.28 -9.73
C ALA A 78 6.82 9.64 -9.45
N ALA A 79 6.28 8.86 -10.40
CA ALA A 79 5.03 8.13 -10.21
C ALA A 79 5.15 7.04 -9.14
N VAL A 80 6.28 6.31 -9.05
CA VAL A 80 6.51 5.32 -7.99
C VAL A 80 6.57 6.00 -6.63
N LEU A 81 7.35 7.08 -6.52
CA LEU A 81 7.48 7.83 -5.26
C LEU A 81 6.13 8.39 -4.81
N GLU A 82 5.34 8.89 -5.75
CA GLU A 82 4.01 9.42 -5.48
C GLU A 82 3.01 8.32 -5.10
N ASN A 83 3.04 7.17 -5.77
CA ASN A 83 2.24 6.00 -5.39
C ASN A 83 2.54 5.57 -3.95
N ILE A 84 3.82 5.44 -3.57
CA ILE A 84 4.23 5.11 -2.20
C ILE A 84 3.64 6.12 -1.22
N ARG A 85 3.78 7.42 -1.52
CA ARG A 85 3.29 8.52 -0.65
C ARG A 85 1.77 8.49 -0.49
N ILE A 86 1.03 8.32 -1.59
CA ILE A 86 -0.44 8.27 -1.58
C ILE A 86 -0.92 7.06 -0.78
N ILE A 87 -0.36 5.88 -1.05
CA ILE A 87 -0.78 4.65 -0.40
C ILE A 87 -0.42 4.65 1.09
N GLU A 88 0.76 5.15 1.47
CA GLU A 88 1.14 5.31 2.87
C GLU A 88 0.17 6.23 3.63
N LYS A 89 -0.21 7.35 3.03
CA LYS A 89 -1.23 8.24 3.60
C LYS A 89 -2.59 7.56 3.69
N ALA A 90 -3.01 6.83 2.64
CA ALA A 90 -4.28 6.12 2.63
C ALA A 90 -4.34 5.04 3.73
N MET A 91 -3.29 4.22 3.87
CA MET A 91 -3.19 3.21 4.92
C MET A 91 -3.22 3.82 6.32
N THR A 92 -2.61 5.00 6.51
CA THR A 92 -2.67 5.75 7.78
C THR A 92 -4.10 6.20 8.12
N LEU A 93 -4.84 6.69 7.13
CA LEU A 93 -6.23 7.10 7.30
C LEU A 93 -7.19 5.92 7.48
N MET A 94 -6.87 4.77 6.91
CA MET A 94 -7.65 3.53 7.03
C MET A 94 -7.51 2.86 8.39
N ALA A 95 -6.36 2.99 9.07
CA ALA A 95 -6.08 2.33 10.34
C ALA A 95 -7.17 2.51 11.42
N PRO A 96 -7.61 3.74 11.78
CA PRO A 96 -8.65 3.91 12.79
C PRO A 96 -10.02 3.37 12.36
N ARG A 97 -10.31 3.38 11.04
CA ARG A 97 -11.55 2.82 10.49
C ARG A 97 -11.55 1.30 10.57
N LEU A 98 -10.42 0.68 10.26
CA LEU A 98 -10.20 -0.76 10.42
C LEU A 98 -10.39 -1.18 11.87
N GLU A 99 -9.77 -0.47 12.82
CA GLU A 99 -9.93 -0.73 14.25
C GLU A 99 -11.39 -0.64 14.69
N ASN A 100 -12.12 0.38 14.22
CA ASN A 100 -13.54 0.51 14.53
C ASN A 100 -14.37 -0.65 13.95
N ILE A 101 -14.11 -1.05 12.71
CA ILE A 101 -14.77 -2.22 12.07
C ILE A 101 -14.49 -3.50 12.85
N CYS A 102 -13.22 -3.77 13.16
CA CYS A 102 -12.82 -4.95 13.92
C CYS A 102 -13.50 -4.99 15.30
N ARG A 103 -13.55 -3.85 15.99
CA ARG A 103 -14.26 -3.71 17.26
C ARG A 103 -15.76 -3.99 17.14
N ILE A 104 -16.43 -3.48 16.10
CA ILE A 104 -17.86 -3.74 15.85
C ILE A 104 -18.11 -5.23 15.59
N ALA A 105 -17.22 -5.88 14.83
CA ALA A 105 -17.31 -7.31 14.51
C ALA A 105 -17.05 -8.24 15.72
N GLY A 106 -16.72 -7.69 16.90
CA GLY A 106 -16.27 -8.47 18.06
C GLY A 106 -14.86 -9.05 17.89
N ASN A 107 -14.16 -8.67 16.82
CA ASN A 107 -12.76 -8.98 16.57
C ASN A 107 -11.89 -7.92 17.24
N THR A 108 -12.01 -7.79 18.56
CA THR A 108 -10.95 -7.14 19.32
C THR A 108 -9.77 -8.10 19.29
N ASP A 109 -8.75 -7.77 18.51
CA ASP A 109 -7.46 -8.46 18.59
C ASP A 109 -7.05 -8.53 20.08
N GLU A 110 -6.63 -9.71 20.52
CA GLU A 110 -5.75 -9.88 21.68
C GLU A 110 -4.53 -8.94 21.59
#